data_AF-A0A2V8D8M1-F1
#
_entry.id   AF-A0A2V8D8M1-F1
#
_cell.length_a   1.000
_cell.length_b   1.000
_cell.length_c   1.000
_cell.angle_alpha   90.00
_cell.angle_beta   90.00
_cell.angle_gamma   90.00
#
_symmetry.space_group_name_H-M   'P 1'
#
loop_
_entity.id
_entity.type
_entity.pdbx_description
1 polymer ?
#
loop_
_entity_poly.entity_id
_entity_poly.type
_entity_poly.pdbx_seq_one_letter_code
_entity_poly.pdbx_strand_id
1 'polypeptide(L)'
;MPSIDDPTPFFFWANPPTYTSDRWNFAMASAVHSHLDSICHTATPPSATPRVYPERMVYNGTPLRIAATASGCKVGIDNVAVQGIFTRGILFDATLLPQLREGSSAWLAPGTRVTRADIEALERLEGVTAGPGDVILLYTGRWARRAAKGPWATTCTGTNRPPNCGYAGYWYDNIPYLYERDIAQFGSDAWNDVTPTDGLDDYATLPYHGFQAAMGIAHYDNLDLEALANVAKQLKRWEFLFATAPFPVVGALTSALNPVAVF
;
A
#
# COMPACT_ATOMS: atom_id res chain seq x y z
N MET A 1 11.48 -17.12 15.75
CA MET A 1 11.28 -16.35 14.51
C MET A 1 10.91 -14.93 14.94
N PRO A 2 11.43 -13.89 14.29
CA PRO A 2 10.98 -12.53 14.55
C PRO A 2 9.45 -12.43 14.39
N SER A 3 8.83 -11.50 15.12
CA SER A 3 7.37 -11.27 15.05
C SER A 3 6.95 -11.01 13.59
N ILE A 4 5.71 -11.36 13.23
CA ILE A 4 5.14 -11.07 11.89
C ILE A 4 5.13 -9.56 11.58
N ASP A 5 5.35 -8.73 12.59
CA ASP A 5 5.42 -7.28 12.56
C ASP A 5 6.67 -6.70 13.26
N ASP A 6 7.78 -7.45 13.28
CA ASP A 6 9.07 -7.03 13.85
C ASP A 6 9.48 -5.65 13.30
N PRO A 7 9.68 -4.60 14.13
CA PRO A 7 10.11 -3.29 13.64
C PRO A 7 11.59 -3.23 13.21
N THR A 8 12.33 -4.33 13.39
CA THR A 8 13.76 -4.46 13.06
C THR A 8 14.05 -5.68 12.17
N PRO A 9 13.45 -5.83 10.97
CA PRO A 9 13.52 -7.07 10.20
C PRO A 9 14.83 -7.27 9.44
N PHE A 10 15.84 -6.45 9.71
CA PHE A 10 17.09 -6.43 8.96
C PHE A 10 18.09 -7.37 9.60
N PHE A 11 18.55 -8.36 8.83
CA PHE A 11 19.80 -9.05 9.13
C PHE A 11 20.93 -8.20 8.60
N PHE A 12 21.67 -7.57 9.51
CA PHE A 12 22.81 -6.72 9.23
C PHE A 12 24.11 -7.41 9.64
N TRP A 13 25.13 -7.33 8.77
CA TRP A 13 26.50 -7.58 9.18
C TRP A 13 27.47 -6.69 8.39
N ALA A 14 28.51 -6.24 9.08
CA ALA A 14 29.65 -5.54 8.47
C ALA A 14 30.68 -6.57 7.99
N ASN A 15 31.26 -6.36 6.81
CA ASN A 15 32.34 -7.23 6.34
C ASN A 15 33.66 -6.93 7.10
N PRO A 16 34.55 -7.92 7.28
CA PRO A 16 35.84 -7.79 7.97
C PRO A 16 36.77 -6.71 7.38
N PRO A 17 37.83 -6.30 8.11
CA PRO A 17 38.32 -4.90 8.18
C PRO A 17 39.05 -4.39 6.94
N THR A 18 39.09 -5.13 5.83
CA THR A 18 39.81 -4.71 4.63
C THR A 18 39.03 -3.69 3.80
N TYR A 19 37.70 -3.59 3.97
CA TYR A 19 36.84 -2.61 3.29
C TYR A 19 35.62 -2.24 4.15
N THR A 20 35.29 -0.95 4.24
CA THR A 20 34.01 -0.49 4.84
C THR A 20 32.86 -0.88 3.94
N SER A 21 32.25 -2.03 4.23
CA SER A 21 31.09 -2.53 3.49
C SER A 21 30.15 -3.28 4.41
N ASP A 22 28.86 -3.17 4.14
CA ASP A 22 27.77 -3.77 4.88
C ASP A 22 26.87 -4.58 3.95
N ARG A 23 26.12 -5.52 4.55
CA ARG A 23 25.09 -6.30 3.85
C ARG A 23 23.84 -6.32 4.69
N TRP A 24 22.73 -6.04 4.03
CA TRP A 24 21.40 -6.02 4.63
C TRP A 24 20.57 -7.10 3.93
N ASN A 25 19.93 -7.96 4.70
CA ASN A 25 19.00 -8.95 4.19
C ASN A 25 17.65 -8.80 4.91
N PHE A 26 16.58 -8.66 4.13
CA PHE A 26 15.22 -8.56 4.62
C PHE A 26 14.23 -9.02 3.54
N ALA A 27 13.03 -9.44 3.97
CA ALA A 27 11.93 -9.74 3.06
C ALA A 27 11.25 -8.44 2.62
N MET A 28 11.34 -8.12 1.33
CA MET A 28 10.88 -6.84 0.77
C MET A 28 9.36 -6.73 0.70
N ALA A 29 8.67 -7.75 0.17
CA ALA A 29 7.21 -7.86 0.21
C ALA A 29 6.78 -8.50 1.53
N SER A 30 6.74 -7.69 2.60
CA SER A 30 6.32 -8.13 3.94
C SER A 30 5.29 -7.17 4.51
N ALA A 31 4.63 -7.55 5.60
CA ALA A 31 3.70 -6.67 6.30
C ALA A 31 4.39 -5.54 7.08
N VAL A 32 5.70 -5.34 6.96
CA VAL A 32 6.46 -4.47 7.87
C VAL A 32 7.16 -3.31 7.16
N HIS A 33 7.78 -3.56 6.01
CA HIS A 33 8.59 -2.54 5.35
C HIS A 33 7.75 -1.68 4.42
N SER A 34 8.02 -0.38 4.42
CA SER A 34 7.59 0.49 3.34
C SER A 34 8.21 0.04 2.02
N HIS A 35 7.38 -0.28 1.04
CA HIS A 35 7.85 -0.71 -0.29
C HIS A 35 6.86 -0.29 -1.38
N LEU A 36 7.36 -0.27 -2.61
CA LEU A 36 6.59 -0.07 -3.82
C LEU A 36 6.43 -1.42 -4.49
N ASP A 37 5.18 -1.77 -4.75
CA ASP A 37 4.79 -2.90 -5.56
C ASP A 37 4.69 -2.46 -7.02
N SER A 38 5.49 -3.12 -7.86
CA SER A 38 5.42 -2.93 -9.31
C SER A 38 4.08 -3.39 -9.85
N ILE A 39 3.75 -2.97 -11.06
CA ILE A 39 2.54 -3.40 -11.78
C ILE A 39 2.44 -4.93 -11.92
N CYS A 40 3.58 -5.64 -11.85
CA CYS A 40 3.63 -7.09 -11.90
C CYS A 40 3.53 -7.81 -10.55
N HIS A 41 3.44 -7.08 -9.44
CA HIS A 41 3.40 -7.65 -8.10
C HIS A 41 2.33 -8.75 -7.98
N THR A 42 1.18 -8.49 -8.59
CA THR A 42 0.05 -9.42 -8.72
C THR A 42 -0.43 -9.47 -10.16
N ALA A 43 -0.98 -10.62 -10.55
CA ALA A 43 -1.83 -10.72 -11.74
C ALA A 43 -3.30 -10.66 -11.34
N THR A 44 -4.18 -10.43 -12.33
CA THR A 44 -5.64 -10.49 -12.15
C THR A 44 -6.06 -11.67 -11.27
N PRO A 45 -7.06 -11.49 -10.40
CA PRO A 45 -7.42 -12.50 -9.40
C PRO A 45 -7.85 -13.80 -10.11
N PRO A 46 -7.58 -14.98 -9.51
CA PRO A 46 -7.89 -16.27 -10.13
C PRO A 46 -9.35 -16.39 -10.58
N SER A 47 -10.27 -15.89 -9.79
CA SER A 47 -11.72 -15.75 -10.04
C SER A 47 -12.11 -14.89 -11.24
N ALA A 48 -11.28 -13.94 -11.68
CA ALA A 48 -11.49 -13.20 -12.92
C ALA A 48 -11.28 -14.09 -14.17
N THR A 49 -10.67 -15.26 -13.99
CA THR A 49 -10.42 -16.28 -15.02
C THR A 49 -11.38 -17.44 -14.76
N PRO A 50 -12.27 -17.90 -15.68
CA PRO A 50 -12.51 -17.63 -17.10
C PRO A 50 -13.63 -16.60 -17.42
N ARG A 51 -14.03 -15.76 -16.45
CA ARG A 51 -15.15 -14.80 -16.63
C ARG A 51 -14.79 -13.63 -17.54
N VAL A 52 -13.54 -13.18 -17.49
CA VAL A 52 -13.05 -12.01 -18.25
C VAL A 52 -11.85 -12.39 -19.12
N TYR A 53 -10.93 -13.20 -18.59
CA TYR A 53 -9.72 -13.63 -19.30
C TYR A 53 -9.57 -15.16 -19.28
N PRO A 54 -8.95 -15.77 -20.31
CA PRO A 54 -8.75 -17.22 -20.36
C PRO A 54 -7.76 -17.74 -19.28
N GLU A 55 -6.95 -16.85 -18.71
CA GLU A 55 -5.96 -17.13 -17.68
C GLU A 55 -5.57 -15.84 -16.94
N ARG A 56 -4.67 -15.94 -15.95
CA ARG A 56 -4.23 -14.77 -15.16
C ARG A 56 -3.37 -13.85 -16.02
N MET A 57 -3.74 -12.57 -16.05
CA MET A 57 -3.09 -11.54 -16.84
C MET A 57 -2.37 -10.55 -15.93
N VAL A 58 -1.22 -10.05 -16.37
CA VAL A 58 -0.65 -8.79 -15.87
C VAL A 58 -1.12 -7.64 -16.75
N TYR A 59 -0.65 -6.44 -16.46
CA TYR A 59 -1.00 -5.25 -17.23
C TYR A 59 -0.75 -5.39 -18.73
N ASN A 60 -1.60 -4.67 -19.49
CA ASN A 60 -1.58 -4.59 -20.95
C ASN A 60 -1.78 -5.96 -21.65
N GLY A 61 -2.59 -6.84 -21.06
CA GLY A 61 -3.01 -8.09 -21.68
C GLY A 61 -1.89 -9.14 -21.83
N THR A 62 -0.83 -9.05 -21.03
CA THR A 62 0.24 -10.06 -21.05
C THR A 62 -0.09 -11.19 -20.07
N PRO A 63 -0.04 -12.46 -20.47
CA PRO A 63 -0.25 -13.56 -19.53
C PRO A 63 0.83 -13.61 -18.44
N LEU A 64 0.44 -13.91 -17.20
CA LEU A 64 1.37 -13.98 -16.07
C LEU A 64 2.55 -14.94 -16.34
N ARG A 65 2.29 -16.10 -16.93
CA ARG A 65 3.34 -17.10 -17.26
C ARG A 65 4.40 -16.60 -18.26
N ILE A 66 4.07 -15.55 -19.02
CA ILE A 66 4.96 -14.91 -20.00
C ILE A 66 5.65 -13.69 -19.39
N ALA A 67 4.94 -12.96 -18.54
CA ALA A 67 5.44 -11.76 -17.90
C ALA A 67 6.44 -12.07 -16.78
N ALA A 68 6.12 -13.03 -15.91
CA ALA A 68 6.92 -13.39 -14.73
C ALA A 68 7.62 -14.73 -14.95
N THR A 69 8.95 -14.71 -14.88
CA THR A 69 9.81 -15.89 -15.02
C THR A 69 10.85 -15.93 -13.91
N ALA A 70 11.71 -16.95 -13.87
CA ALA A 70 12.84 -17.00 -12.94
C ALA A 70 13.82 -15.82 -13.09
N SER A 71 13.81 -15.14 -14.24
CA SER A 71 14.63 -13.96 -14.51
C SER A 71 13.96 -12.64 -14.09
N GLY A 72 12.81 -12.69 -13.42
CA GLY A 72 12.02 -11.52 -13.03
C GLY A 72 10.82 -11.27 -13.94
N CYS A 73 10.19 -10.11 -13.77
CA CYS A 73 9.02 -9.69 -14.53
C CYS A 73 9.29 -8.60 -15.57
N LYS A 74 8.69 -8.74 -16.76
CA LYS A 74 8.79 -7.76 -17.86
C LYS A 74 8.23 -6.37 -17.53
N VAL A 75 7.25 -6.30 -16.63
CA VAL A 75 6.66 -5.05 -16.11
C VAL A 75 7.02 -4.85 -14.63
N GLY A 76 8.26 -5.22 -14.29
CA GLY A 76 8.85 -5.06 -12.96
C GLY A 76 9.15 -3.60 -12.63
N ILE A 77 9.75 -3.38 -11.45
CA ILE A 77 9.93 -2.06 -10.85
C ILE A 77 10.74 -1.09 -11.73
N ASP A 78 11.65 -1.63 -12.56
CA ASP A 78 12.45 -0.86 -13.51
C ASP A 78 11.60 -0.10 -14.53
N ASN A 79 10.34 -0.48 -14.75
CA ASN A 79 9.41 0.26 -15.62
C ASN A 79 8.71 1.43 -14.90
N VAL A 80 8.72 1.45 -13.57
CA VAL A 80 8.05 2.49 -12.74
C VAL A 80 9.07 3.44 -12.13
N ALA A 81 10.24 2.93 -11.72
CA ALA A 81 11.18 3.61 -10.84
C ALA A 81 12.42 4.20 -11.54
N VAL A 82 12.62 3.98 -12.84
CA VAL A 82 13.91 4.30 -13.50
C VAL A 82 14.30 5.78 -13.44
N GLN A 83 13.32 6.69 -13.36
CA GLN A 83 13.55 8.14 -13.26
C GLN A 83 13.28 8.70 -11.85
N GLY A 84 13.00 7.82 -10.88
CA GLY A 84 12.34 8.22 -9.65
C GLY A 84 10.88 8.65 -9.90
N ILE A 85 10.18 8.94 -8.80
CA ILE A 85 8.78 9.37 -8.79
C ILE A 85 8.75 10.74 -8.14
N PHE A 86 8.25 11.73 -8.85
CA PHE A 86 8.21 13.12 -8.43
C PHE A 86 6.89 13.74 -8.90
N THR A 87 5.92 13.86 -8.00
CA THR A 87 4.58 14.31 -8.33
C THR A 87 3.90 14.90 -7.10
N ARG A 88 2.67 15.41 -7.25
CA ARG A 88 1.86 15.83 -6.12
C ARG A 88 1.37 14.59 -5.35
N GLY A 89 1.60 14.60 -4.04
CA GLY A 89 1.04 13.67 -3.09
C GLY A 89 -0.15 14.27 -2.37
N ILE A 90 -1.17 13.48 -2.10
CA ILE A 90 -2.33 13.82 -1.28
C ILE A 90 -2.43 12.79 -0.16
N LEU A 91 -2.48 13.28 1.08
CA LEU A 91 -2.80 12.45 2.24
C LEU A 91 -4.30 12.52 2.50
N PHE A 92 -4.97 11.38 2.55
CA PHE A 92 -6.29 11.23 3.15
C PHE A 92 -6.13 10.72 4.58
N ASP A 93 -6.30 11.59 5.57
CA ASP A 93 -6.27 11.27 7.00
C ASP A 93 -7.65 10.76 7.44
N ALA A 94 -7.89 9.45 7.30
CA ALA A 94 -9.15 8.84 7.72
C ALA A 94 -9.43 8.98 9.22
N THR A 95 -8.43 9.30 10.03
CA THR A 95 -8.65 9.61 11.44
C THR A 95 -9.43 10.91 11.60
N LEU A 96 -9.52 11.81 10.62
CA LEU A 96 -10.35 13.01 10.72
C LEU A 96 -11.85 12.71 10.76
N LEU A 97 -12.27 11.51 10.36
CA LEU A 97 -13.65 11.05 10.42
C LEU A 97 -13.91 10.29 11.74
N PRO A 98 -14.58 10.88 12.74
CA PRO A 98 -14.69 10.28 14.06
C PRO A 98 -15.41 8.93 14.06
N GLN A 99 -16.34 8.72 13.12
CA GLN A 99 -17.08 7.47 12.97
C GLN A 99 -16.21 6.28 12.53
N LEU A 100 -15.02 6.53 11.97
CA LEU A 100 -14.10 5.47 11.54
C LEU A 100 -13.12 5.03 12.65
N ARG A 101 -12.94 5.87 13.68
CA ARG A 101 -11.96 5.64 14.76
C ARG A 101 -12.34 4.46 15.65
N GLU A 102 -11.33 3.81 16.22
CA GLU A 102 -11.54 2.84 17.31
C GLU A 102 -11.89 3.60 18.61
N GLY A 103 -13.17 3.90 18.81
CA GLY A 103 -13.62 4.71 19.94
C GLY A 103 -13.11 6.16 19.83
N SER A 104 -12.47 6.67 20.88
CA SER A 104 -11.89 8.02 20.91
C SER A 104 -10.40 8.07 20.54
N SER A 105 -9.85 6.97 20.01
CA SER A 105 -8.43 6.86 19.68
C SER A 105 -8.02 7.71 18.47
N ALA A 106 -6.71 7.79 18.22
CA ALA A 106 -6.12 8.48 17.07
C ALA A 106 -5.88 7.53 15.87
N TRP A 107 -6.62 6.42 15.79
CA TRP A 107 -6.44 5.39 14.77
C TRP A 107 -7.76 4.67 14.46
N LEU A 108 -7.79 3.95 13.35
CA LEU A 108 -8.87 3.06 12.96
C LEU A 108 -8.66 1.66 13.57
N ALA A 109 -9.76 0.95 13.82
CA ALA A 109 -9.71 -0.45 14.20
C ALA A 109 -9.39 -1.32 12.96
N PRO A 110 -8.64 -2.44 13.10
CA PRO A 110 -8.60 -3.46 12.06
C PRO A 110 -10.01 -3.82 11.58
N GLY A 111 -10.18 -4.04 10.27
CA GLY A 111 -11.49 -4.28 9.65
C GLY A 111 -12.31 -3.01 9.36
N THR A 112 -11.90 -1.81 9.78
CA THR A 112 -12.57 -0.57 9.38
C THR A 112 -12.39 -0.34 7.88
N ARG A 113 -13.52 -0.20 7.17
CA ARG A 113 -13.60 0.03 5.73
C ARG A 113 -13.61 1.53 5.47
N VAL A 114 -12.64 2.03 4.72
CA VAL A 114 -12.62 3.41 4.23
C VAL A 114 -13.25 3.42 2.83
N THR A 115 -14.48 3.88 2.73
CA THR A 115 -15.29 3.84 1.50
C THR A 115 -15.02 5.02 0.58
N ARG A 116 -15.52 4.97 -0.65
CA ARG A 116 -15.48 6.12 -1.57
C ARG A 116 -16.12 7.37 -0.96
N ALA A 117 -17.25 7.20 -0.27
CA ALA A 117 -17.94 8.30 0.39
C ALA A 117 -17.08 8.94 1.50
N ASP A 118 -16.25 8.14 2.18
CA ASP A 118 -15.30 8.63 3.19
C ASP A 118 -14.16 9.41 2.52
N ILE A 119 -13.58 8.91 1.42
CA ILE A 119 -12.55 9.64 0.65
C ILE A 119 -13.08 10.98 0.14
N GLU A 120 -14.29 11.01 -0.44
CA GLU A 120 -14.91 12.25 -0.90
C GLU A 120 -15.26 13.20 0.26
N ALA A 121 -15.54 12.67 1.46
CA ALA A 121 -15.71 13.47 2.67
C ALA A 121 -14.38 14.06 3.15
N LEU A 122 -13.29 13.30 3.06
CA LEU A 122 -11.94 13.78 3.38
C LEU A 122 -11.50 14.87 2.40
N GLU A 123 -11.73 14.72 1.09
CA GLU A 123 -11.49 15.80 0.10
C GLU A 123 -12.11 17.13 0.57
N ARG A 124 -13.37 17.10 1.03
CA ARG A 124 -14.08 18.29 1.54
C ARG A 124 -13.52 18.82 2.84
N LEU A 125 -13.16 17.94 3.78
CA LEU A 125 -12.66 18.33 5.11
C LEU A 125 -11.23 18.88 5.04
N GLU A 126 -10.39 18.27 4.22
CA GLU A 126 -8.98 18.60 4.05
C GLU A 126 -8.77 19.72 3.02
N GLY A 127 -9.81 20.05 2.25
CA GLY A 127 -9.77 21.12 1.25
C GLY A 127 -8.91 20.78 0.04
N VAL A 128 -8.83 19.49 -0.31
CA VAL A 128 -8.03 18.96 -1.43
C VAL A 128 -8.92 18.22 -2.41
N THR A 129 -8.47 18.09 -3.66
CA THR A 129 -9.16 17.30 -4.68
C THR A 129 -8.12 16.53 -5.47
N ALA A 130 -8.23 15.20 -5.45
CA ALA A 130 -7.32 14.34 -6.18
C ALA A 130 -7.69 14.32 -7.67
N GLY A 131 -6.66 14.23 -8.50
CA GLY A 131 -6.77 14.28 -9.94
C GLY A 131 -5.57 13.67 -10.67
N PRO A 132 -5.49 13.93 -11.98
CA PRO A 132 -4.55 13.24 -12.85
C PRO A 132 -3.10 13.35 -12.38
N GLY A 133 -2.42 12.21 -12.27
CA GLY A 133 -1.00 12.16 -11.92
C GLY A 133 -0.69 12.17 -10.42
N ASP A 134 -1.69 12.32 -9.55
CA ASP A 134 -1.48 12.35 -8.10
C ASP A 134 -1.10 10.98 -7.53
N VAL A 135 -0.32 11.01 -6.45
CA VAL A 135 -0.18 9.88 -5.52
C VAL A 135 -1.13 10.11 -4.35
N ILE A 136 -2.06 9.19 -4.10
CA ILE A 136 -2.93 9.29 -2.91
C ILE A 136 -2.46 8.33 -1.81
N LEU A 137 -2.41 8.81 -0.57
CA LEU A 137 -1.95 8.04 0.59
C LEU A 137 -3.04 8.03 1.65
N LEU A 138 -3.44 6.85 2.13
CA LEU A 138 -4.40 6.70 3.22
C LEU A 138 -3.69 6.50 4.55
N TYR A 139 -3.93 7.40 5.49
CA TYR A 139 -3.49 7.23 6.87
C TYR A 139 -4.60 6.66 7.74
N THR A 140 -4.34 5.48 8.34
CA THR A 140 -5.28 4.80 9.24
C THR A 140 -4.84 4.85 10.71
N GLY A 141 -3.61 5.27 11.00
CA GLY A 141 -3.04 5.28 12.34
C GLY A 141 -2.56 3.91 12.79
N ARG A 142 -2.22 3.02 11.86
CA ARG A 142 -1.83 1.63 12.14
C ARG A 142 -0.65 1.55 13.13
N TRP A 143 0.40 2.33 12.90
CA TRP A 143 1.61 2.29 13.72
C TRP A 143 1.37 2.86 15.12
N ALA A 144 0.61 3.95 15.23
CA ALA A 144 0.14 4.48 16.52
C ALA A 144 -0.66 3.44 17.31
N ARG A 145 -1.57 2.70 16.66
CA ARG A 145 -2.30 1.60 17.29
C ARG A 145 -1.35 0.51 17.80
N ARG A 146 -0.38 0.10 16.99
CA ARG A 146 0.61 -0.93 17.36
C ARG A 146 1.42 -0.50 18.58
N ALA A 147 1.88 0.74 18.60
CA ALA A 147 2.61 1.29 19.75
C ALA A 147 1.76 1.26 21.03
N ALA A 148 0.46 1.56 20.93
CA ALA A 148 -0.44 1.59 22.07
C ALA A 148 -0.93 0.22 22.56
N LYS A 149 -1.22 -0.72 21.64
CA LYS A 149 -1.87 -2.01 21.95
C LYS A 149 -0.97 -3.23 21.79
N GLY A 150 0.23 -3.05 21.26
CA GLY A 150 1.12 -4.14 20.89
C GLY A 150 0.74 -4.78 19.54
N PRO A 151 1.45 -5.85 19.17
CA PRO A 151 1.23 -6.58 17.92
C PRO A 151 -0.13 -7.28 17.88
N TRP A 152 -0.69 -7.47 16.68
CA TRP A 152 -1.92 -8.26 16.47
C TRP A 152 -1.77 -9.16 15.25
N ALA A 153 -2.72 -10.08 15.06
CA ALA A 153 -2.68 -11.00 13.94
C ALA A 153 -2.99 -10.29 12.62
N THR A 154 -2.12 -10.41 11.62
CA THR A 154 -2.34 -9.79 10.29
C THR A 154 -3.50 -10.43 9.53
N THR A 155 -3.77 -11.71 9.79
CA THR A 155 -4.84 -12.49 9.15
C THR A 155 -5.87 -12.98 10.17
N CYS A 156 -7.14 -12.93 9.79
CA CYS A 156 -8.23 -13.50 10.58
C CYS A 156 -8.42 -14.99 10.26
N THR A 157 -8.09 -15.87 11.22
CA THR A 157 -8.25 -17.32 11.09
C THR A 157 -9.06 -17.89 12.25
N GLY A 158 -9.74 -19.02 12.03
CA GLY A 158 -10.56 -19.66 13.04
C GLY A 158 -11.66 -18.73 13.58
N THR A 159 -11.66 -18.51 14.90
CA THR A 159 -12.60 -17.60 15.59
C THR A 159 -12.09 -16.17 15.72
N ASN A 160 -10.86 -15.87 15.26
CA ASN A 160 -10.29 -14.54 15.37
C ASN A 160 -11.00 -13.57 14.40
N ARG A 161 -11.41 -12.41 14.90
CA ARG A 161 -12.17 -11.40 14.14
C ARG A 161 -11.62 -10.00 14.43
N PRO A 162 -11.83 -9.03 13.52
CA PRO A 162 -11.65 -7.62 13.84
C PRO A 162 -12.28 -7.25 15.20
N PRO A 163 -11.62 -6.43 16.04
CA PRO A 163 -10.37 -5.70 15.81
C PRO A 163 -9.10 -6.47 16.21
N ASN A 164 -9.18 -7.78 16.49
CA ASN A 164 -8.05 -8.59 16.96
C ASN A 164 -7.22 -9.21 15.82
N CYS A 165 -7.66 -9.01 14.58
CA CYS A 165 -6.95 -9.40 13.38
C CYS A 165 -7.26 -8.49 12.20
N GLY A 166 -6.42 -8.57 11.15
CA GLY A 166 -6.63 -7.84 9.89
C GLY A 166 -6.09 -6.41 9.94
N TYR A 167 -6.57 -5.57 9.02
CA TYR A 167 -6.16 -4.18 8.89
C TYR A 167 -7.35 -3.30 8.51
N ALA A 168 -7.31 -2.04 8.92
CA ALA A 168 -8.12 -1.00 8.30
C ALA A 168 -7.51 -0.66 6.93
N GLY A 169 -8.33 -0.20 6.00
CA GLY A 169 -7.84 0.16 4.69
C GLY A 169 -8.94 0.58 3.75
N TYR A 170 -8.55 0.76 2.49
CA TYR A 170 -9.48 1.09 1.43
C TYR A 170 -10.52 -0.02 1.23
N TRP A 171 -11.76 0.38 1.03
CA TRP A 171 -12.82 -0.48 0.53
C TRP A 171 -12.82 -0.52 -0.99
N TYR A 172 -13.25 -1.64 -1.58
CA TYR A 172 -13.16 -1.87 -3.03
C TYR A 172 -13.97 -0.90 -3.88
N ASP A 173 -14.96 -0.21 -3.31
CA ASP A 173 -15.82 0.76 -4.01
C ASP A 173 -15.06 2.04 -4.42
N ASN A 174 -13.86 2.24 -3.90
CA ASN A 174 -12.93 3.28 -4.29
C ASN A 174 -12.15 2.93 -5.59
N ILE A 175 -12.11 1.68 -6.04
CA ILE A 175 -11.36 1.31 -7.25
C ILE A 175 -11.81 2.12 -8.48
N PRO A 176 -13.12 2.30 -8.74
CA PRO A 176 -13.58 3.22 -9.78
C PRO A 176 -13.12 4.68 -9.59
N TYR A 177 -13.01 5.16 -8.34
CA TYR A 177 -12.52 6.51 -8.06
C TYR A 177 -11.08 6.70 -8.54
N LEU A 178 -10.19 5.70 -8.37
CA LEU A 178 -8.82 5.76 -8.87
C LEU A 178 -8.78 5.99 -10.38
N TYR A 179 -9.60 5.24 -11.12
CA TYR A 179 -9.70 5.34 -12.57
C TYR A 179 -10.34 6.66 -13.02
N GLU A 180 -11.44 7.05 -12.41
CA GLU A 180 -12.17 8.29 -12.75
C GLU A 180 -11.35 9.56 -12.49
N ARG A 181 -10.47 9.54 -11.48
CA ARG A 181 -9.59 10.66 -11.13
C ARG A 181 -8.22 10.59 -11.79
N ASP A 182 -7.93 9.55 -12.58
CA ASP A 182 -6.64 9.33 -13.25
C ASP A 182 -5.45 9.35 -12.27
N ILE A 183 -5.66 8.71 -11.12
CA ILE A 183 -4.65 8.62 -10.06
C ILE A 183 -3.46 7.80 -10.57
N ALA A 184 -2.25 8.32 -10.38
CA ALA A 184 -1.05 7.64 -10.87
C ALA A 184 -0.69 6.44 -10.01
N GLN A 185 -0.76 6.59 -8.68
CA GLN A 185 -0.37 5.57 -7.69
C GLN A 185 -1.13 5.80 -6.37
N PHE A 186 -1.26 4.76 -5.55
CA PHE A 186 -1.88 4.84 -4.24
C PHE A 186 -1.04 4.16 -3.17
N GLY A 187 -1.32 4.41 -1.89
CA GLY A 187 -0.63 3.74 -0.79
C GLY A 187 -1.32 3.91 0.55
N SER A 188 -0.89 3.16 1.55
CA SER A 188 -1.35 3.34 2.93
C SER A 188 -0.30 2.96 3.96
N ASP A 189 -0.61 3.17 5.23
CA ASP A 189 0.20 2.70 6.35
C ASP A 189 0.05 1.19 6.63
N ALA A 190 -0.72 0.46 5.81
CA ALA A 190 -0.86 -1.00 5.79
C ALA A 190 -0.71 -1.51 4.34
N TRP A 191 -1.28 -2.67 4.01
CA TRP A 191 -1.25 -3.22 2.65
C TRP A 191 -2.40 -2.73 1.76
N ASN A 192 -2.83 -1.47 1.91
CA ASN A 192 -3.95 -0.85 1.18
C ASN A 192 -5.36 -1.43 1.43
N ASP A 193 -5.59 -2.71 1.18
CA ASP A 193 -6.86 -3.39 1.35
C ASP A 193 -7.25 -3.48 2.83
N VAL A 194 -8.51 -3.15 3.14
CA VAL A 194 -9.10 -3.56 4.42
C VAL A 194 -9.09 -5.10 4.52
N THR A 195 -8.85 -5.64 5.71
CA THR A 195 -8.88 -7.09 5.93
C THR A 195 -9.63 -7.41 7.22
N PRO A 196 -10.56 -8.38 7.22
CA PRO A 196 -11.00 -9.21 6.09
C PRO A 196 -11.81 -8.44 5.04
N THR A 197 -11.76 -8.90 3.79
CA THR A 197 -12.56 -8.37 2.68
C THR A 197 -13.80 -9.22 2.49
N ASP A 198 -14.90 -8.88 3.16
CA ASP A 198 -16.14 -9.66 3.03
C ASP A 198 -16.90 -9.31 1.73
N GLY A 199 -17.64 -10.28 1.17
CA GLY A 199 -18.53 -10.05 0.03
C GLY A 199 -17.85 -10.06 -1.34
N LEU A 200 -16.54 -10.32 -1.37
CA LEU A 200 -15.77 -10.60 -2.59
C LEU A 200 -15.08 -11.96 -2.52
N ASP A 201 -15.56 -12.88 -1.69
CA ASP A 201 -14.94 -14.19 -1.45
C ASP A 201 -14.73 -14.98 -2.76
N ASP A 202 -15.68 -14.87 -3.69
CA ASP A 202 -15.62 -15.49 -5.02
C ASP A 202 -14.84 -14.66 -6.06
N TYR A 203 -14.34 -13.47 -5.72
CA TYR A 203 -13.82 -12.46 -6.66
C TYR A 203 -12.41 -11.96 -6.34
N ALA A 204 -12.06 -11.65 -5.11
CA ALA A 204 -10.71 -11.23 -4.71
C ALA A 204 -10.58 -11.19 -3.19
N THR A 205 -9.49 -11.74 -2.65
CA THR A 205 -9.15 -11.61 -1.24
C THR A 205 -8.55 -10.23 -0.91
N LEU A 206 -7.80 -9.66 -1.87
CA LEU A 206 -7.18 -8.34 -1.82
C LEU A 206 -7.54 -7.60 -3.12
N PRO A 207 -8.69 -6.92 -3.18
CA PRO A 207 -9.16 -6.26 -4.40
C PRO A 207 -8.16 -5.27 -4.99
N TYR A 208 -7.56 -4.38 -4.21
CA TYR A 208 -6.61 -3.39 -4.73
C TYR A 208 -5.40 -4.05 -5.39
N HIS A 209 -4.83 -5.04 -4.70
CA HIS A 209 -3.78 -5.89 -5.26
C HIS A 209 -4.24 -6.61 -6.54
N GLY A 210 -5.44 -7.20 -6.55
CA GLY A 210 -5.95 -7.92 -7.70
C GLY A 210 -6.22 -7.03 -8.93
N PHE A 211 -6.67 -5.80 -8.71
CA PHE A 211 -7.05 -4.85 -9.76
C PHE A 211 -5.89 -3.97 -10.23
N GLN A 212 -4.77 -3.91 -9.51
CA GLN A 212 -3.56 -3.20 -9.95
C GLN A 212 -3.14 -3.64 -11.36
N ALA A 213 -3.15 -4.94 -11.65
CA ALA A 213 -2.81 -5.48 -12.96
C ALA A 213 -3.77 -4.99 -14.06
N ALA A 214 -5.04 -4.80 -13.74
CA ALA A 214 -6.04 -4.33 -14.71
C ALA A 214 -5.90 -2.82 -14.98
N MET A 215 -5.61 -2.03 -13.94
CA MET A 215 -5.47 -0.57 -14.05
C MET A 215 -4.09 -0.13 -14.53
N GLY A 216 -3.04 -0.94 -14.33
CA GLY A 216 -1.66 -0.56 -14.62
C GLY A 216 -1.05 0.39 -13.59
N ILE A 217 -1.52 0.33 -12.35
CA ILE A 217 -1.14 1.25 -11.28
C ILE A 217 -0.14 0.57 -10.32
N ALA A 218 0.93 1.26 -9.96
CA ALA A 218 1.84 0.82 -8.89
C ALA A 218 1.35 1.33 -7.53
N HIS A 219 1.68 0.65 -6.44
CA HIS A 219 1.20 1.06 -5.11
C HIS A 219 2.21 0.87 -3.99
N TYR A 220 1.98 1.58 -2.89
CA TYR A 220 2.85 1.57 -1.72
C TYR A 220 2.20 0.85 -0.55
N ASP A 221 2.97 -0.04 0.07
CA ASP A 221 2.54 -0.83 1.21
C ASP A 221 3.34 -0.45 2.46
N ASN A 222 2.68 -0.45 3.62
CA ASN A 222 3.24 -0.26 4.95
C ASN A 222 4.07 1.03 5.12
N LEU A 223 3.58 2.13 4.58
CA LEU A 223 4.22 3.43 4.79
C LEU A 223 4.16 3.85 6.26
N ASP A 224 5.17 4.59 6.74
CA ASP A 224 5.05 5.35 7.97
C ASP A 224 4.54 6.76 7.65
N LEU A 225 3.24 6.96 7.85
CA LEU A 225 2.54 8.21 7.52
C LEU A 225 2.24 9.07 8.75
N GLU A 226 2.63 8.66 9.95
CA GLU A 226 2.22 9.36 11.18
C GLU A 226 2.83 10.77 11.27
N ALA A 227 4.13 10.90 10.96
CA ALA A 227 4.80 12.19 10.90
C ALA A 227 4.16 13.11 9.84
N LEU A 228 3.86 12.55 8.66
CA LEU A 228 3.21 13.27 7.56
C LEU A 228 1.82 13.77 7.99
N ALA A 229 0.99 12.90 8.57
CA ALA A 229 -0.34 13.26 9.04
C ALA A 229 -0.30 14.36 10.12
N ASN A 230 0.65 14.28 11.05
CA ASN A 230 0.81 15.29 12.09
C ASN A 230 1.22 16.66 11.50
N VAL A 231 2.16 16.70 10.56
CA VAL A 231 2.55 17.94 9.87
C VAL A 231 1.38 18.48 9.03
N ALA A 232 0.67 17.62 8.29
CA ALA A 232 -0.49 18.02 7.50
C ALA A 232 -1.57 18.70 8.35
N LYS A 233 -1.91 18.10 9.51
CA LYS A 233 -2.86 18.69 10.48
C LYS A 233 -2.37 20.02 11.06
N GLN A 234 -1.08 20.14 11.38
CA GLN A 234 -0.49 21.38 11.90
C GLN A 234 -0.55 22.51 10.87
N LEU A 235 -0.24 22.21 9.62
CA LEU A 235 -0.24 23.16 8.51
C LEU A 235 -1.64 23.38 7.91
N LYS A 236 -2.61 22.52 8.25
CA LYS A 236 -3.92 22.41 7.60
C LYS A 236 -3.79 22.29 6.08
N ARG A 237 -2.87 21.42 5.66
CA ARG A 237 -2.55 21.19 4.24
C ARG A 237 -2.23 19.71 4.04
N TRP A 238 -2.98 19.06 3.16
CA TRP A 238 -2.88 17.62 2.91
C TRP A 238 -2.31 17.29 1.52
N GLU A 239 -2.02 18.30 0.71
CA GLU A 239 -1.24 18.15 -0.51
C GLU A 239 0.21 18.60 -0.31
N PHE A 240 1.14 17.91 -0.94
CA PHE A 240 2.58 18.13 -0.83
C PHE A 240 3.29 17.62 -2.09
N LEU A 241 4.55 17.99 -2.26
CA LEU A 241 5.41 17.33 -3.22
C LEU A 241 5.80 15.96 -2.67
N PHE A 242 5.41 14.90 -3.38
CA PHE A 242 5.83 13.52 -3.10
C PHE A 242 7.00 13.15 -3.99
N ALA A 243 8.10 12.75 -3.36
CA ALA A 243 9.31 12.32 -4.04
C ALA A 243 9.79 10.98 -3.47
N THR A 244 10.08 10.02 -4.35
CA THR A 244 10.72 8.77 -3.95
C THR A 244 11.55 8.18 -5.09
N ALA A 245 12.59 7.42 -4.75
CA ALA A 245 13.44 6.74 -5.71
C ALA A 245 13.60 5.26 -5.29
N PRO A 246 12.71 4.37 -5.75
CA PRO A 246 12.83 2.94 -5.51
C PRO A 246 14.09 2.40 -6.19
N PHE A 247 14.73 1.38 -5.60
CA PHE A 247 15.84 0.70 -6.26
C PHE A 247 15.38 0.09 -7.59
N PRO A 248 16.00 0.44 -8.73
CA PRO A 248 15.57 0.01 -10.06
C PRO A 248 16.15 -1.39 -10.37
N VAL A 249 15.80 -2.38 -9.56
CA VAL A 249 16.23 -3.77 -9.76
C VAL A 249 15.45 -4.36 -10.93
N VAL A 250 16.15 -4.62 -12.04
CA VAL A 250 15.53 -5.14 -13.28
C VAL A 250 14.71 -6.40 -12.99
N GLY A 251 13.43 -6.35 -13.36
CA GLY A 251 12.50 -7.47 -13.20
C GLY A 251 12.04 -7.74 -11.77
N ALA A 252 12.42 -6.92 -10.79
CA ALA A 252 11.92 -7.07 -9.43
C ALA A 252 10.41 -6.74 -9.35
N LEU A 253 9.70 -7.50 -8.54
CA LEU A 253 8.27 -7.29 -8.30
C LEU A 253 8.00 -6.16 -7.31
N THR A 254 8.96 -5.91 -6.42
CA THR A 254 8.86 -4.94 -5.34
C THR A 254 10.18 -4.23 -5.15
N SER A 255 10.15 -3.05 -4.53
CA SER A 255 11.37 -2.30 -4.23
C SER A 255 11.24 -1.53 -2.93
N ALA A 256 12.28 -1.60 -2.10
CA ALA A 256 12.40 -0.73 -0.94
C ALA A 256 12.62 0.72 -1.38
N LEU A 257 12.11 1.62 -0.57
CA LEU A 257 12.16 3.05 -0.84
C LEU A 257 12.05 3.85 0.45
N ASN A 258 12.39 5.13 0.33
CA ASN A 258 12.20 6.11 1.38
C ASN A 258 11.42 7.30 0.78
N PRO A 259 10.09 7.34 0.93
CA PRO A 259 9.30 8.40 0.35
C PRO A 259 9.42 9.66 1.20
N VAL A 260 9.55 10.80 0.53
CA VAL A 260 9.69 12.11 1.15
C VAL A 260 8.50 12.98 0.75
N ALA A 261 7.85 13.56 1.75
CA ALA A 261 6.85 14.60 1.57
C ALA A 261 7.48 15.97 1.84
N VAL A 262 7.35 16.90 0.89
CA VAL A 262 7.87 18.26 0.98
C VAL A 262 6.71 19.25 0.88
N PHE A 263 6.60 20.09 1.90
CA PHE A 263 5.52 21.07 2.12
C PHE A 263 5.95 22.48 1.74
#